data_AF-C0PU41-F1
#
_entry.id   AF-C0PU41-F1
#
_cell.length_a   1.000
_cell.length_b   1.000
_cell.length_c   1.000
_cell.angle_alpha   90.00
_cell.angle_beta   90.00
_cell.angle_gamma   90.00
#
_symmetry.space_group_name_H-M   'P 1'
#
loop_
_entity.id
_entity.type
_entity.pdbx_description
1 polymer ?
#
loop_
_entity_poly.entity_id
_entity_poly.type
_entity_poly.pdbx_seq_one_letter_code
_entity_poly.pdbx_strand_id
1 'polypeptide(L)'
;EKLVSSAKQVSASTAQLLVACKVKADQDSQTMKRLQAAGNAVKRASDSLVKAAQKAAFDAQDEQAVVVKSKMVGGIAQIIAAQEEMLRKERELDEARKKLATIRQQQYKFLPSELREDGQEQ
;
A
#
# COMPACT_ATOMS: atom_id res chain seq x y z
N GLU A 1 -0.80 13.79 17.30
CA GLU A 1 -1.54 13.78 18.59
C GLU A 1 -1.63 15.13 19.31
N LYS A 2 -0.60 15.99 19.26
CA LYS A 2 -0.58 17.29 19.97
C LYS A 2 -1.82 18.17 19.72
N LEU A 3 -2.25 18.30 18.46
CA LEU A 3 -3.42 19.11 18.07
C LEU A 3 -4.73 18.65 18.73
N VAL A 4 -4.97 17.33 18.76
CA VAL A 4 -6.20 16.75 19.35
C VAL A 4 -6.21 16.93 20.87
N SER A 5 -5.08 16.76 21.53
CA SER A 5 -4.95 16.98 22.98
C SER A 5 -5.23 18.44 23.34
N SER A 6 -4.62 19.39 22.61
CA SER A 6 -4.83 20.82 22.82
C SER A 6 -6.28 21.24 22.56
N ALA A 7 -6.92 20.74 21.50
CA ALA A 7 -8.33 21.06 21.21
C ALA A 7 -9.29 20.55 22.30
N LYS A 8 -9.04 19.35 22.84
CA LYS A 8 -9.82 18.81 23.98
C LYS A 8 -9.61 19.64 25.24
N GLN A 9 -8.39 20.08 25.52
CA GLN A 9 -8.10 20.97 26.65
C GLN A 9 -8.81 22.32 26.51
N VAL A 10 -8.80 22.93 25.32
CA VAL A 10 -9.53 24.19 25.06
C VAL A 10 -11.03 24.03 25.32
N SER A 11 -11.63 22.93 24.86
CA SER A 11 -13.04 22.62 25.12
C SER A 11 -13.34 22.46 26.63
N ALA A 12 -12.48 21.74 27.35
CA ALA A 12 -12.61 21.52 28.79
C ALA A 12 -12.45 22.82 29.60
N SER A 13 -11.43 23.62 29.32
CA SER A 13 -11.19 24.91 29.99
C SER A 13 -12.29 25.92 29.69
N THR A 14 -12.84 25.91 28.47
CA THR A 14 -14.01 26.75 28.12
C THR A 14 -15.24 26.35 28.94
N ALA A 15 -15.51 25.05 29.09
CA ALA A 15 -16.61 24.57 29.93
C ALA A 15 -16.43 24.94 31.41
N GLN A 16 -15.22 24.81 31.94
CA GLN A 16 -14.90 25.22 33.31
C GLN A 16 -15.11 26.73 33.52
N LEU A 17 -14.66 27.56 32.58
CA LEU A 17 -14.88 29.00 32.63
C LEU A 17 -16.38 29.34 32.62
N LEU A 18 -17.17 28.69 31.76
CA LEU A 18 -18.63 28.87 31.73
C LEU A 18 -19.30 28.51 33.06
N VAL A 19 -18.89 27.40 33.67
CA VAL A 19 -19.40 26.98 34.99
C VAL A 19 -19.01 28.00 36.06
N ALA A 20 -17.77 28.48 36.07
CA ALA A 20 -17.30 29.49 37.02
C ALA A 20 -18.06 30.82 36.88
N CYS A 21 -18.31 31.27 35.64
CA CYS A 21 -19.13 32.45 35.36
C CYS A 21 -20.58 32.27 35.84
N LYS A 22 -21.12 31.06 35.75
CA LYS A 22 -22.49 30.73 36.18
C LYS A 22 -22.71 30.85 37.69
N VAL A 23 -21.67 30.68 38.51
CA VAL A 23 -21.80 30.71 39.99
C VAL A 23 -22.04 32.12 40.54
N LYS A 24 -21.60 33.17 39.82
CA LYS A 24 -21.69 34.57 40.26
C LYS A 24 -22.57 35.45 39.36
N ALA A 25 -23.03 34.93 38.23
CA ALA A 25 -23.85 35.68 37.28
C ALA A 25 -25.34 35.29 37.37
N ASP A 26 -26.21 36.25 37.14
CA ASP A 26 -27.63 36.01 36.93
C ASP A 26 -27.82 35.20 35.63
N GLN A 27 -28.38 33.99 35.76
CA GLN A 27 -28.55 33.05 34.64
C GLN A 27 -29.49 33.57 33.57
N ASP A 28 -30.41 34.46 33.92
CA ASP A 28 -31.37 35.00 32.97
C ASP A 28 -30.89 36.26 32.24
N SER A 29 -29.73 36.79 32.66
CA SER A 29 -29.08 37.92 32.01
C SER A 29 -28.78 37.61 30.54
N GLN A 30 -29.06 38.58 29.68
CA GLN A 30 -28.71 38.55 28.26
C GLN A 30 -27.20 38.30 28.04
N THR A 31 -26.35 38.85 28.91
CA THR A 31 -24.90 38.64 28.86
C THR A 31 -24.53 37.17 29.10
N MET A 32 -25.19 36.51 30.05
CA MET A 32 -24.92 35.10 30.37
C MET A 32 -25.44 34.16 29.27
N LYS A 33 -26.60 34.46 28.69
CA LYS A 33 -27.15 33.74 27.53
C LYS A 33 -26.21 33.83 26.31
N ARG A 34 -25.67 35.03 26.03
CA ARG A 34 -24.66 35.23 24.97
C ARG A 34 -23.35 34.50 25.25
N LEU A 35 -22.86 34.55 26.50
CA LEU A 35 -21.65 33.84 26.92
C LEU A 35 -21.80 32.32 26.78
N GLN A 36 -22.95 31.77 27.17
CA GLN A 36 -23.24 30.35 27.04
C GLN A 36 -23.31 29.91 25.57
N ALA A 37 -23.94 30.72 24.71
CA ALA A 37 -23.97 30.48 23.27
C ALA A 37 -22.56 30.48 22.67
N ALA A 38 -21.72 31.46 23.05
CA ALA A 38 -20.33 31.53 22.61
C ALA A 38 -19.49 30.33 23.08
N GLY A 39 -19.58 29.94 24.36
CA GLY A 39 -18.85 28.78 24.87
C GLY A 39 -19.30 27.46 24.23
N ASN A 40 -20.60 27.30 23.95
CA ASN A 40 -21.12 26.15 23.21
C ASN A 40 -20.64 26.13 21.75
N ALA A 41 -20.47 27.30 21.12
CA ALA A 41 -19.89 27.39 19.78
C ALA A 41 -18.41 26.98 19.79
N VAL A 42 -17.62 27.44 20.77
CA VAL A 42 -16.21 27.05 20.93
C VAL A 42 -16.08 25.55 21.18
N LYS A 43 -16.91 24.96 22.05
CA LYS A 43 -16.93 23.52 22.29
C LYS A 43 -17.19 22.74 20.99
N ARG A 44 -18.21 23.14 20.23
CA ARG A 44 -18.54 22.51 18.94
C ARG A 44 -17.42 22.65 17.91
N ALA A 45 -16.80 23.82 17.81
CA ALA A 45 -15.69 24.05 16.90
C ALA A 45 -14.49 23.15 17.24
N SER A 46 -14.13 23.06 18.52
CA SER A 46 -13.05 22.17 19.00
C SER A 46 -13.36 20.70 18.73
N ASP A 47 -14.60 20.24 18.95
CA ASP A 47 -15.00 18.85 18.69
C ASP A 47 -14.98 18.53 17.18
N SER A 48 -15.45 19.46 16.34
CA SER A 48 -15.38 19.33 14.88
C SER A 48 -13.94 19.29 14.38
N LEU A 49 -13.04 20.11 14.95
CA LEU A 49 -11.61 20.07 14.65
C LEU A 49 -10.99 18.72 15.01
N VAL A 50 -11.34 18.15 16.17
CA VAL A 50 -10.85 16.82 16.57
C VAL A 50 -11.33 15.75 15.59
N LYS A 51 -12.61 15.77 15.21
CA LYS A 51 -13.15 14.82 14.22
C LYS A 51 -12.47 14.95 12.86
N ALA A 52 -12.26 16.18 12.39
CA ALA A 52 -11.56 16.44 11.13
C ALA A 52 -10.10 15.99 11.19
N ALA A 53 -9.38 16.26 12.29
CA ALA A 53 -8.00 15.84 12.48
C ALA A 53 -7.87 14.32 12.60
N GLN A 54 -8.81 13.64 13.28
CA GLN A 54 -8.86 12.19 13.36
C GLN A 54 -9.16 11.56 11.99
N LYS A 55 -10.12 12.12 11.26
CA LYS A 55 -10.44 11.67 9.90
C LYS A 55 -9.26 11.85 8.96
N ALA A 56 -8.63 13.03 8.94
CA ALA A 56 -7.44 13.27 8.11
C ALA A 56 -6.27 12.35 8.47
N ALA A 57 -6.07 12.03 9.75
CA ALA A 57 -5.07 11.07 10.17
C ALA A 57 -5.38 9.65 9.67
N PHE A 58 -6.66 9.26 9.65
CA PHE A 58 -7.09 7.94 9.16
C PHE A 58 -7.01 7.84 7.63
N ASP A 59 -7.50 8.87 6.93
CA ASP A 59 -7.45 8.95 5.46
C ASP A 59 -6.00 8.96 4.96
N ALA A 60 -5.07 9.63 5.66
CA ALA A 60 -3.65 9.59 5.34
C ALA A 60 -3.01 8.20 5.51
N GLN A 61 -3.50 7.39 6.46
CA GLN A 61 -3.06 6.00 6.62
C GLN A 61 -3.60 5.09 5.52
N ASP A 62 -4.84 5.31 5.08
CA ASP A 62 -5.45 4.54 3.99
C ASP A 62 -4.78 4.87 2.64
N GLU A 63 -4.50 6.15 2.36
CA GLU A 63 -3.79 6.57 1.15
C GLU A 63 -2.36 5.97 1.11
N GLN A 64 -1.64 5.95 2.23
CA GLN A 64 -0.35 5.25 2.32
C GLN A 64 -0.48 3.74 2.11
N ALA A 65 -1.50 3.09 2.68
CA ALA A 65 -1.71 1.66 2.51
C ALA A 65 -2.06 1.28 1.06
N VAL A 66 -2.86 2.09 0.37
CA VAL A 66 -3.22 1.91 -1.05
C VAL A 66 -2.00 2.09 -1.95
N VAL A 67 -1.16 3.09 -1.69
CA VAL A 67 0.08 3.34 -2.45
C VAL A 67 1.10 2.21 -2.27
N VAL A 68 1.24 1.62 -1.07
CA VAL A 68 2.16 0.50 -0.85
C VAL A 68 1.68 -0.77 -1.57
N LYS A 69 0.38 -1.07 -1.53
CA LYS A 69 -0.17 -2.22 -2.27
C LYS A 69 -0.01 -2.07 -3.78
N SER A 70 -0.22 -0.87 -4.32
CA SER A 70 -0.02 -0.61 -5.75
C SER A 70 1.44 -0.84 -6.19
N LYS A 71 2.42 -0.39 -5.39
CA LYS A 71 3.85 -0.61 -5.67
C LYS A 71 4.26 -2.09 -5.57
N MET A 72 3.74 -2.83 -4.58
CA MET A 72 4.00 -4.26 -4.42
C MET A 72 3.42 -5.10 -5.58
N VAL A 73 2.20 -4.80 -6.03
CA VAL A 73 1.56 -5.52 -7.15
C VAL A 73 2.27 -5.20 -8.47
N GLY A 74 2.78 -3.98 -8.66
CA GLY A 74 3.65 -3.64 -9.78
C GLY A 74 4.94 -4.48 -9.83
N GLY A 75 5.55 -4.74 -8.67
CA GLY A 75 6.74 -5.61 -8.57
C GLY A 75 6.44 -7.08 -8.90
N ILE A 76 5.32 -7.62 -8.44
CA ILE A 76 4.90 -9.00 -8.75
C ILE A 76 4.61 -9.16 -10.24
N ALA A 77 3.93 -8.19 -10.88
CA ALA A 77 3.68 -8.22 -12.31
C ALA A 77 4.97 -8.22 -13.15
N GLN A 78 5.99 -7.46 -12.73
CA GLN A 78 7.30 -7.46 -13.39
C GLN A 78 8.02 -8.80 -13.27
N ILE A 79 7.93 -9.45 -12.10
CA ILE A 79 8.51 -10.79 -11.89
C ILE A 79 7.82 -11.82 -12.78
N ILE A 80 6.49 -11.79 -12.87
CA ILE A 80 5.72 -12.71 -13.72
C ILE A 80 6.07 -12.52 -15.20
N ALA A 81 6.12 -11.27 -15.68
CA ALA A 81 6.50 -10.97 -17.06
C ALA A 81 7.94 -11.44 -17.39
N ALA A 82 8.88 -11.26 -16.45
CA ALA A 82 10.25 -11.75 -16.60
C ALA A 82 10.31 -13.29 -16.62
N GLN A 83 9.52 -13.96 -15.77
CA GLN A 83 9.41 -15.42 -15.75
C GLN A 83 8.80 -15.95 -17.05
N GLU A 84 7.78 -15.29 -17.62
CA GLU A 84 7.19 -15.67 -18.90
C GLU A 84 8.20 -15.56 -20.06
N GLU A 85 8.95 -14.45 -20.13
CA GLU A 85 10.04 -14.27 -21.10
C GLU A 85 11.12 -15.35 -20.97
N MET A 86 11.47 -15.74 -19.75
CA MET A 86 12.42 -16.83 -19.48
C MET A 86 11.89 -18.16 -20.03
N LEU A 87 10.65 -18.52 -19.70
CA LEU A 87 10.01 -19.74 -20.18
C LEU A 87 9.91 -19.80 -21.71
N ARG A 88 9.68 -18.66 -22.39
CA ARG A 88 9.67 -18.61 -23.86
C ARG A 88 11.04 -18.93 -24.43
N LYS A 89 12.09 -18.33 -23.88
CA LYS A 89 13.48 -18.56 -24.31
C LYS A 89 13.93 -20.00 -24.04
N GLU A 90 13.50 -20.60 -22.94
CA GLU A 90 13.78 -22.02 -22.65
C GLU A 90 13.17 -22.95 -23.71
N ARG A 91 11.93 -22.71 -24.14
CA ARG A 91 11.33 -23.50 -25.23
C ARG A 91 12.07 -23.36 -26.55
N GLU A 92 12.41 -22.13 -26.93
CA GLU A 92 13.18 -21.85 -28.16
C GLU A 92 14.55 -22.57 -28.12
N LEU A 93 15.21 -22.56 -26.96
CA LEU A 93 16.49 -23.24 -26.75
C LEU A 93 16.34 -24.76 -26.86
N ASP A 94 15.29 -25.34 -26.29
CA ASP A 94 15.02 -26.78 -26.41
C ASP A 94 14.68 -27.21 -27.84
N GLU A 95 13.95 -26.39 -28.60
CA GLU A 95 13.72 -26.63 -30.03
C GLU A 95 15.02 -26.59 -30.83
N ALA A 96 15.89 -25.61 -30.57
CA ALA A 96 17.20 -25.54 -31.21
C ALA A 96 18.07 -26.77 -30.87
N ARG A 97 18.04 -27.22 -29.61
CA ARG A 97 18.71 -28.46 -29.17
C ARG A 97 18.17 -29.69 -29.91
N LYS A 98 16.84 -29.82 -30.05
CA LYS A 98 16.23 -30.93 -30.80
C LYS A 98 16.66 -30.92 -32.27
N LYS A 99 16.62 -29.75 -32.93
CA LYS A 99 17.08 -29.60 -34.31
C LYS A 99 18.55 -30.01 -34.46
N LEU A 100 19.43 -29.57 -33.55
CA LEU A 100 20.84 -29.95 -33.55
C LEU A 100 21.03 -31.46 -33.37
N ALA A 101 20.26 -32.09 -32.47
CA ALA A 101 20.30 -33.53 -32.27
C ALA A 101 19.85 -34.29 -33.51
N THR A 102 18.81 -33.83 -34.20
CA THR A 102 18.36 -34.41 -35.48
C THR A 102 19.43 -34.30 -36.56
N ILE A 103 20.08 -33.13 -36.70
CA ILE A 103 21.17 -32.93 -37.66
C ILE A 103 22.34 -33.89 -37.37
N ARG A 104 22.75 -34.01 -36.10
CA ARG A 104 23.80 -34.97 -35.71
C ARG A 104 23.42 -36.41 -36.03
N GLN A 105 22.18 -36.82 -35.75
CA GLN A 105 21.69 -38.17 -36.09
C GLN A 105 21.68 -38.42 -37.60
N GLN A 106 21.27 -37.43 -38.39
CA GLN A 106 21.35 -37.53 -39.86
C GLN A 106 22.80 -37.67 -40.31
N GLN A 107 23.74 -36.92 -39.71
CA GLN A 107 25.16 -37.04 -40.02
C GLN A 107 25.71 -38.45 -39.72
N TYR A 108 25.28 -39.11 -38.64
CA TYR A 108 25.64 -40.51 -38.36
C TYR A 108 24.97 -41.51 -39.32
N LYS A 109 23.75 -41.24 -39.82
CA LYS A 109 23.07 -42.09 -40.80
C LYS A 109 23.59 -41.94 -42.23
N PHE A 110 24.16 -40.78 -42.56
CA PHE A 110 24.79 -40.49 -43.85
C PHE A 110 26.31 -40.73 -43.85
N LEU A 111 26.90 -41.12 -42.72
CA LEU A 111 28.27 -41.61 -42.70
C LEU A 111 28.32 -42.94 -43.47
N PRO A 112 29.14 -43.06 -44.53
CA PRO A 112 29.26 -44.29 -45.30
C PRO A 112 29.61 -45.46 -44.39
N SER A 113 29.07 -46.64 -44.70
CA SER A 113 29.31 -47.91 -44.02
C SER A 113 30.78 -48.38 -44.02
N GLU A 114 31.72 -47.56 -44.47
CA GLU A 114 33.15 -47.88 -44.65
C GLU A 114 34.04 -47.51 -43.45
N LEU A 115 33.50 -46.99 -42.34
CA LEU A 115 34.22 -46.88 -41.06
C LEU A 115 33.59 -47.72 -39.93
N ARG A 116 32.87 -48.78 -40.29
CA ARG A 116 32.68 -49.89 -39.37
C ARG A 116 33.97 -50.72 -39.41
N GLU A 117 35.02 -50.23 -38.77
CA GLU A 117 36.14 -51.08 -38.39
C GLU A 117 35.56 -52.11 -37.40
N ASP A 118 35.21 -53.28 -37.94
CA ASP A 118 35.11 -54.50 -37.17
C ASP A 118 36.51 -54.81 -36.63
N GLY A 119 36.82 -54.26 -35.46
CA GLY A 119 37.87 -54.75 -34.58
C GLY A 119 37.32 -55.89 -33.74
N GLN A 120 37.43 -57.10 -34.28
CA GLN A 120 37.07 -58.39 -33.70
C GLN A 120 37.74 -58.67 -32.33
N GLU A 121 37.00 -59.42 -31.50
CA GLU A 121 37.47 -60.53 -30.64
C GLU A 121 38.47 -60.27 -29.50
N GLN A 122 37.95 -60.12 -28.27
CA GLN A 122 38.02 -61.13 -27.19
C GLN A 122 37.26 -60.68 -25.93
#